data_AF-A0AAU0ZBX3-F1
#
_entry.id   AF-A0AAU0ZBX3-F1
#
_cell.length_a   1.000
_cell.length_b   1.000
_cell.length_c   1.000
_cell.angle_alpha   90.00
_cell.angle_beta   90.00
_cell.angle_gamma   90.00
#
_symmetry.space_group_name_H-M   'P 1'
#
loop_
_entity.id
_entity.type
_entity.pdbx_description
1 polymer ?
#
loop_
_entity_poly.entity_id
_entity_poly.type
_entity_poly.pdbx_seq_one_letter_code
_entity_poly.pdbx_strand_id
1 'polypeptide(L)'
;MTVLPDDGLSLAAEFPDATLEQWQHLVAGVLRKSGKEVSDSEAEYALSTALEDGLRVPPLYTADSNAPDPGLPGFAPFVRGGRAEGNAAGGWDVRQRHTVADSGAVLADLENGVTSLWLAVGESARFPVSALGSALDGVHLDLAPVVLDAGAEYDAAARDLLRLYDTCGIAHDAARGNLGADPLGHEARTGDSGDTAPAVALARLCTDAYPGLRALTVDALPYHEAGGSAAQELGASLATGVAYLRALTDAGLSVQQALGQLEFRYAASADQFLTIAKFRAARRLWARVAEACGATASGAQPQHAVTSPVMMSRRDPWVNMLRTTVASLAAGAGGADSVTVLPFDHALGLPDAFARRIARNTSTILIEESHLARVVDPAGGSWYVERLTDELAHAGWEFFQEIEKAGGQAAALRSGLVRERLAATWEARSKKLATRREPVTGVSEFPSLAEKTVVREPAPAPLSGGLPRVRRDEAFEALRARSDAHLATTGARPRVYLAALGPAAAHTARVGFAANLFQAGGIEPVTDGTFEESGAREACLCSSDTVYEEEAEATARALREAGADQVFLAGRPGTYAGVDTYVFAGCDAVAVLTATLDRMGVS
;
A
#
# COMPACT_ATOMS: atom_id res chain seq x y z
N MET A 1 -21.20 14.96 -35.61
CA MET A 1 -20.59 16.18 -36.17
C MET A 1 -20.94 17.34 -35.25
N THR A 2 -20.18 17.51 -34.19
CA THR A 2 -20.24 18.70 -33.35
C THR A 2 -19.27 19.69 -33.98
N VAL A 3 -19.82 20.72 -34.61
CA VAL A 3 -19.06 21.86 -35.11
C VAL A 3 -18.47 22.54 -33.89
N LEU A 4 -17.14 22.53 -33.76
CA LEU A 4 -16.41 23.31 -32.75
C LEU A 4 -16.77 24.80 -32.95
N PRO A 5 -16.92 25.59 -31.88
CA PRO A 5 -16.99 27.04 -32.03
C PRO A 5 -15.73 27.54 -32.75
N ASP A 6 -15.92 28.49 -33.66
CA ASP A 6 -14.86 29.15 -34.42
C ASP A 6 -14.39 30.38 -33.61
N ASP A 7 -14.00 30.19 -32.35
CA ASP A 7 -13.58 31.26 -31.45
C ASP A 7 -12.13 31.75 -31.71
N GLY A 8 -11.47 31.20 -32.72
CA GLY A 8 -10.24 31.75 -33.31
C GLY A 8 -9.00 31.69 -32.42
N LEU A 9 -9.03 30.93 -31.32
CA LEU A 9 -7.90 30.76 -30.42
C LEU A 9 -6.95 29.67 -30.94
N SER A 10 -5.96 30.06 -31.73
CA SER A 10 -4.84 29.19 -32.09
C SER A 10 -3.83 29.13 -30.94
N LEU A 11 -3.46 27.92 -30.50
CA LEU A 11 -2.48 27.70 -29.44
C LEU A 11 -1.23 27.01 -30.01
N ALA A 12 -1.16 25.69 -29.92
CA ALA A 12 -0.01 24.92 -30.42
C ALA A 12 0.17 25.06 -31.94
N ALA A 13 -0.92 25.26 -32.69
CA ALA A 13 -0.90 25.43 -34.15
C ALA A 13 -0.21 26.73 -34.62
N GLU A 14 0.14 27.66 -33.71
CA GLU A 14 0.99 28.82 -34.02
C GLU A 14 2.48 28.46 -34.14
N PHE A 15 2.87 27.26 -33.69
CA PHE A 15 4.23 26.75 -33.76
C PHE A 15 4.34 25.60 -34.77
N PRO A 16 5.54 25.30 -35.29
CA PRO A 16 5.77 24.08 -36.03
C PRO A 16 5.41 22.85 -35.19
N ASP A 17 4.85 21.82 -35.82
CA ASP A 17 4.53 20.56 -35.16
C ASP A 17 5.78 19.97 -34.50
N ALA A 18 5.70 19.76 -33.19
CA ALA A 18 6.76 19.11 -32.43
C ALA A 18 6.68 17.59 -32.61
N THR A 19 7.82 16.93 -32.82
CA THR A 19 7.88 15.47 -33.00
C THR A 19 8.47 14.77 -31.78
N LEU A 20 8.20 13.47 -31.65
CA LEU A 20 8.75 12.64 -30.58
C LEU A 20 10.29 12.61 -30.64
N GLU A 21 10.86 12.57 -31.85
CA GLU A 21 12.32 12.57 -32.06
C GLU A 21 12.96 13.87 -31.58
N GLN A 22 12.31 15.01 -31.82
CA GLN A 22 12.79 16.31 -31.33
C GLN A 22 12.80 16.34 -29.79
N TRP A 23 11.76 15.81 -29.16
CA TRP A 23 11.72 15.68 -27.70
C TRP A 23 12.81 14.74 -27.18
N GLN A 24 12.98 13.56 -27.78
CA GLN A 24 14.02 12.58 -27.44
C GLN A 24 15.43 13.19 -27.53
N HIS A 25 15.70 13.98 -28.56
CA HIS A 25 16.96 14.70 -28.70
C HIS A 25 17.23 15.67 -27.54
N LEU A 26 16.21 16.41 -27.09
CA LEU A 26 16.32 17.30 -25.95
C LEU A 26 16.57 16.53 -24.65
N VAL A 27 15.87 15.41 -24.45
CA VAL A 27 16.06 14.52 -23.29
C VAL A 27 17.49 13.96 -23.26
N ALA A 28 18.00 13.44 -24.38
CA ALA A 28 19.37 12.96 -24.49
C ALA A 28 20.39 14.08 -24.20
N GLY A 29 20.12 15.30 -24.66
CA GLY A 29 20.92 16.48 -24.33
C GLY A 29 20.99 16.76 -22.82
N VAL A 30 19.87 16.63 -22.11
CA VAL A 30 19.83 16.79 -20.64
C VAL A 30 20.56 15.64 -19.94
N LEU A 31 20.33 14.39 -20.35
CA LEU A 31 20.98 13.21 -19.76
C LEU A 31 22.51 13.27 -19.91
N ARG A 32 23.02 13.71 -21.07
CA ARG A 32 24.46 13.93 -21.28
C ARG A 32 25.05 14.96 -20.33
N LYS A 33 24.33 16.05 -20.03
CA LYS A 33 24.76 17.05 -19.03
C LYS A 33 24.82 16.47 -17.61
N SER A 34 24.03 15.44 -17.32
CA SER A 34 24.10 14.70 -16.05
C SER A 34 25.17 13.60 -16.02
N GLY A 35 25.98 13.46 -17.08
CA GLY A 35 27.05 12.46 -17.19
C GLY A 35 26.58 11.09 -17.71
N LYS A 36 25.35 10.98 -18.22
CA LYS A 36 24.82 9.73 -18.80
C LYS A 36 24.91 9.79 -20.32
N GLU A 37 25.76 8.95 -20.92
CA GLU A 37 25.83 8.81 -22.37
C GLU A 37 24.71 7.89 -22.87
N VAL A 38 23.77 8.46 -23.62
CA VAL A 38 22.65 7.74 -24.24
C VAL A 38 22.40 8.29 -25.64
N SER A 39 21.98 7.44 -26.57
CA SER A 39 21.46 7.89 -27.85
C SER A 39 20.06 8.52 -27.69
N ASP A 40 19.64 9.29 -28.68
CA ASP A 40 18.32 9.94 -28.66
C ASP A 40 17.19 8.90 -28.53
N SER A 41 17.27 7.78 -29.26
CA SER A 41 16.29 6.70 -29.21
C SER A 41 16.28 5.90 -27.90
N GLU A 42 17.35 5.95 -27.11
CA GLU A 42 17.46 5.27 -25.82
C GLU A 42 17.13 6.19 -24.63
N ALA A 43 17.00 7.50 -24.89
CA ALA A 43 16.82 8.51 -23.85
C ALA A 43 15.55 8.30 -23.02
N GLU A 44 14.46 7.90 -23.66
CA GLU A 44 13.19 7.59 -23.01
C GLU A 44 13.30 6.34 -22.11
N TYR A 45 13.90 5.26 -22.63
CA TYR A 45 14.12 4.03 -21.88
C TYR A 45 15.01 4.29 -20.65
N ALA A 46 16.02 5.15 -20.80
CA ALA A 46 16.94 5.55 -19.75
C ALA A 46 16.29 6.32 -18.59
N LEU A 47 15.11 6.92 -18.82
CA LEU A 47 14.29 7.61 -17.81
C LEU A 47 13.10 6.79 -17.32
N SER A 48 12.84 5.64 -17.93
CA SER A 48 11.70 4.82 -17.56
C SER A 48 11.88 4.22 -16.16
N THR A 49 10.77 4.15 -15.42
CA THR A 49 10.74 3.54 -14.08
C THR A 49 10.27 2.09 -14.19
N ALA A 50 11.08 1.15 -13.68
CA ALA A 50 10.67 -0.25 -13.59
C ALA A 50 9.80 -0.47 -12.35
N LEU A 51 8.62 -1.04 -12.56
CA LEU A 51 7.73 -1.48 -11.50
C LEU A 51 7.89 -2.99 -11.27
N GLU A 52 7.06 -3.57 -10.41
CA GLU A 52 6.95 -5.03 -10.28
C GLU A 52 6.36 -5.69 -11.53
N ASP A 53 6.36 -7.03 -11.55
CA ASP A 53 5.73 -7.86 -12.61
C ASP A 53 6.24 -7.58 -14.03
N GLY A 54 7.46 -7.05 -14.15
CA GLY A 54 8.06 -6.70 -15.44
C GLY A 54 7.50 -5.43 -16.09
N LEU A 55 6.61 -4.72 -15.39
CA LEU A 55 6.00 -3.48 -15.88
C LEU A 55 7.02 -2.33 -15.92
N ARG A 56 6.83 -1.41 -16.87
CA ARG A 56 7.70 -0.26 -17.07
C ARG A 56 6.89 0.97 -17.43
N VAL A 57 7.11 2.04 -16.68
CA VAL A 57 6.49 3.34 -16.91
C VAL A 57 7.48 4.25 -17.63
N PRO A 58 7.31 4.53 -18.93
CA PRO A 58 8.05 5.59 -19.62
C PRO A 58 7.76 6.96 -19.00
N PRO A 59 8.67 7.93 -19.18
CA PRO A 59 8.49 9.30 -18.66
C PRO A 59 7.38 10.09 -19.38
N LEU A 60 6.91 9.63 -20.55
CA LEU A 60 5.88 10.29 -21.34
C LEU A 60 4.97 9.25 -22.00
N TYR A 61 3.66 9.49 -21.96
CA TYR A 61 2.67 8.77 -22.74
C TYR A 61 1.98 9.76 -23.70
N THR A 62 1.63 9.28 -24.89
CA THR A 62 1.06 10.09 -25.98
C THR A 62 -0.22 9.43 -26.52
N ALA A 63 -0.87 10.07 -27.50
CA ALA A 63 -2.02 9.48 -28.18
C ALA A 63 -1.72 8.14 -28.86
N ASP A 64 -0.46 7.87 -29.22
CA ASP A 64 -0.03 6.60 -29.80
C ASP A 64 0.19 5.49 -28.76
N SER A 65 0.11 5.84 -27.46
CA SER A 65 0.10 4.87 -26.36
C SER A 65 -1.25 4.14 -26.34
N ASN A 66 -1.39 3.20 -27.28
CA ASN A 66 -2.62 2.46 -27.51
C ASN A 66 -3.04 1.70 -26.24
N ALA A 67 -4.29 1.92 -25.84
CA ALA A 67 -4.99 1.12 -24.84
C ALA A 67 -6.39 0.77 -25.39
N PRO A 68 -6.98 -0.36 -24.98
CA PRO A 68 -8.34 -0.71 -25.38
C PRO A 68 -9.35 0.33 -24.90
N ASP A 69 -10.45 0.50 -25.65
CA ASP A 69 -11.55 1.39 -25.25
C ASP A 69 -12.10 0.97 -23.88
N PRO A 70 -12.07 1.86 -22.86
CA PRO A 70 -12.55 1.55 -21.53
C PRO A 70 -14.09 1.52 -21.44
N GLY A 71 -14.80 1.93 -22.49
CA GLY A 71 -16.26 1.98 -22.53
C GLY A 71 -16.86 3.10 -21.67
N LEU A 72 -18.13 2.93 -21.28
CA LEU A 72 -18.86 3.88 -20.44
C LEU A 72 -19.03 3.34 -19.01
N PRO A 73 -19.06 4.20 -17.98
CA PRO A 73 -19.40 3.78 -16.62
C PRO A 73 -20.74 3.05 -16.58
N GLY A 74 -20.83 1.98 -15.78
CA GLY A 74 -22.05 1.17 -15.65
C GLY A 74 -22.28 0.14 -16.76
N PHE A 75 -21.38 0.06 -17.75
CA PHE A 75 -21.46 -0.90 -18.85
C PHE A 75 -20.15 -1.68 -18.98
N ALA A 76 -20.23 -2.93 -19.43
CA ALA A 76 -19.05 -3.75 -19.71
C ALA A 76 -18.12 -3.01 -20.70
N PRO A 77 -16.78 -2.98 -20.46
CA PRO A 77 -16.02 -3.79 -19.50
C PRO A 77 -15.91 -3.20 -18.07
N PHE A 78 -16.75 -2.24 -17.70
CA PHE A 78 -16.85 -1.60 -16.36
C PHE A 78 -15.55 -0.91 -15.89
N VAL A 79 -14.59 -0.70 -16.78
CA VAL A 79 -13.29 -0.06 -16.46
C VAL A 79 -13.52 1.29 -15.79
N ARG A 80 -14.45 2.10 -16.32
CA ARG A 80 -14.78 3.43 -15.81
C ARG A 80 -15.71 3.45 -14.59
N GLY A 81 -16.11 2.29 -14.08
CA GLY A 81 -16.98 2.16 -12.90
C GLY A 81 -18.12 1.18 -13.11
N GLY A 82 -18.58 0.57 -12.01
CA GLY A 82 -19.66 -0.43 -12.02
C GLY A 82 -21.07 0.14 -12.17
N ARG A 83 -21.26 1.46 -11.97
CA ARG A 83 -22.55 2.16 -12.08
C ARG A 83 -22.44 3.35 -13.02
N ALA A 84 -23.53 3.71 -13.69
CA ALA A 84 -23.52 4.79 -14.68
C ALA A 84 -23.29 6.16 -14.03
N GLU A 85 -23.91 6.40 -12.88
CA GLU A 85 -23.72 7.58 -12.03
C GLU A 85 -22.45 7.51 -11.17
N GLY A 86 -21.77 6.37 -11.15
CA GLY A 86 -20.63 6.10 -10.25
C GLY A 86 -20.96 6.50 -8.81
N ASN A 87 -20.06 7.30 -8.22
CA ASN A 87 -20.21 7.87 -6.88
C ASN A 87 -20.54 9.37 -6.90
N ALA A 88 -20.97 9.92 -8.05
CA ALA A 88 -21.06 11.37 -8.26
C ALA A 88 -22.14 12.07 -7.43
N ALA A 89 -23.21 11.36 -7.08
CA ALA A 89 -24.34 11.92 -6.34
C ALA A 89 -24.03 12.07 -4.83
N GLY A 90 -23.34 11.10 -4.22
CA GLY A 90 -23.19 10.99 -2.76
C GLY A 90 -21.77 10.84 -2.25
N GLY A 91 -20.76 10.75 -3.13
CA GLY A 91 -19.44 10.26 -2.72
C GLY A 91 -19.37 8.74 -2.68
N TRP A 92 -18.17 8.22 -2.41
CA TRP A 92 -18.01 6.80 -2.07
C TRP A 92 -18.48 6.56 -0.64
N ASP A 93 -18.78 5.29 -0.32
CA ASP A 93 -19.10 4.85 1.03
C ASP A 93 -17.86 5.01 1.93
N VAL A 94 -17.95 5.91 2.93
CA VAL A 94 -16.96 6.10 3.99
C VAL A 94 -17.15 4.98 5.01
N ARG A 95 -16.40 3.89 4.83
CA ARG A 95 -16.53 2.66 5.63
C ARG A 95 -15.52 2.65 6.78
N GLN A 96 -15.99 2.75 8.01
CA GLN A 96 -15.12 2.80 9.19
C GLN A 96 -14.90 1.42 9.79
N ARG A 97 -13.64 1.08 10.08
CA ARG A 97 -13.28 -0.19 10.73
C ARG A 97 -13.38 -0.08 12.25
N HIS A 98 -14.03 -1.06 12.87
CA HIS A 98 -14.06 -1.27 14.33
C HIS A 98 -13.54 -2.67 14.68
N THR A 99 -12.63 -2.72 15.66
CA THR A 99 -12.01 -3.97 16.16
C THR A 99 -12.24 -4.16 17.67
N VAL A 100 -13.03 -3.28 18.28
CA VAL A 100 -13.38 -3.28 19.70
C VAL A 100 -14.89 -3.09 19.79
N ALA A 101 -15.55 -3.86 20.65
CA ALA A 101 -16.98 -3.70 20.92
C ALA A 101 -17.24 -2.42 21.75
N ASP A 102 -17.57 -1.33 21.08
CA ASP A 102 -17.85 -0.02 21.70
C ASP A 102 -18.93 0.72 20.90
N SER A 103 -20.17 0.68 21.40
CA SER A 103 -21.32 1.35 20.74
C SER A 103 -21.18 2.86 20.73
N GLY A 104 -20.58 3.46 21.76
CA GLY A 104 -20.33 4.90 21.80
C GLY A 104 -19.38 5.34 20.69
N ALA A 105 -18.33 4.58 20.45
CA ALA A 105 -17.43 4.81 19.32
C ALA A 105 -18.10 4.63 17.96
N VAL A 106 -18.90 3.57 17.79
CA VAL A 106 -19.62 3.29 16.54
C VAL A 106 -20.60 4.42 16.22
N LEU A 107 -21.43 4.81 17.17
CA LEU A 107 -22.40 5.90 17.00
C LEU A 107 -21.70 7.23 16.72
N ALA A 108 -20.66 7.56 17.50
CA ALA A 108 -19.90 8.80 17.29
C ALA A 108 -19.28 8.86 15.88
N ASP A 109 -18.84 7.73 15.33
CA ASP A 109 -18.27 7.68 13.99
C ASP A 109 -19.37 7.87 12.92
N LEU A 110 -20.53 7.22 13.05
CA LEU A 110 -21.71 7.39 12.16
C LEU A 110 -22.27 8.83 12.19
N GLU A 111 -22.40 9.44 13.36
CA GLU A 111 -22.88 10.82 13.52
C GLU A 111 -21.93 11.86 12.92
N ASN A 112 -20.71 11.46 12.54
CA ASN A 112 -19.67 12.35 12.04
C ASN A 112 -19.14 11.93 10.65
N GLY A 113 -20.04 11.44 9.78
CA GLY A 113 -19.79 11.29 8.34
C GLY A 113 -19.40 9.89 7.87
N VAL A 114 -19.36 8.90 8.76
CA VAL A 114 -19.25 7.49 8.37
C VAL A 114 -20.59 7.00 7.82
N THR A 115 -20.57 6.30 6.70
CA THR A 115 -21.78 5.82 6.01
C THR A 115 -22.01 4.31 6.15
N SER A 116 -20.97 3.54 6.47
CA SER A 116 -21.09 2.11 6.76
C SER A 116 -20.03 1.63 7.75
N LEU A 117 -20.28 0.46 8.34
CA LEU A 117 -19.44 -0.14 9.36
C LEU A 117 -18.74 -1.39 8.83
N TRP A 118 -17.44 -1.48 9.08
CA TRP A 118 -16.68 -2.71 8.92
C TRP A 118 -16.27 -3.25 10.30
N LEU A 119 -16.91 -4.34 10.73
CA LEU A 119 -16.72 -4.90 12.05
C LEU A 119 -15.81 -6.12 11.97
N ALA A 120 -14.57 -5.96 12.46
CA ALA A 120 -13.69 -7.08 12.69
C ALA A 120 -14.07 -7.73 14.03
N VAL A 121 -14.55 -8.97 13.97
CA VAL A 121 -15.04 -9.74 15.12
C VAL A 121 -14.32 -11.07 15.25
N GLY A 122 -14.38 -11.67 16.44
CA GLY A 122 -13.75 -12.94 16.74
C GLY A 122 -12.25 -12.83 17.08
N GLU A 123 -11.51 -13.89 16.84
CA GLU A 123 -10.13 -14.10 17.35
C GLU A 123 -9.11 -13.03 16.98
N SER A 124 -9.32 -12.30 15.88
CA SER A 124 -8.41 -11.24 15.41
C SER A 124 -8.70 -9.85 15.98
N ALA A 125 -9.70 -9.72 16.87
CA ALA A 125 -10.20 -8.46 17.38
C ALA A 125 -10.53 -8.52 18.88
N ARG A 126 -10.61 -7.37 19.56
CA ARG A 126 -11.19 -7.26 20.92
C ARG A 126 -12.71 -7.11 20.82
N PHE A 127 -13.31 -7.93 19.98
CA PHE A 127 -14.72 -7.83 19.62
C PHE A 127 -15.26 -9.25 19.41
N PRO A 128 -15.71 -9.92 20.48
CA PRO A 128 -16.29 -11.26 20.34
C PRO A 128 -17.62 -11.19 19.58
N VAL A 129 -17.95 -12.26 18.86
CA VAL A 129 -19.21 -12.35 18.09
C VAL A 129 -20.44 -12.05 18.96
N SER A 130 -20.45 -12.53 20.21
CA SER A 130 -21.53 -12.30 21.17
C SER A 130 -21.77 -10.83 21.56
N ALA A 131 -20.82 -9.94 21.28
CA ALA A 131 -20.93 -8.51 21.57
C ALA A 131 -21.49 -7.69 20.39
N LEU A 132 -21.80 -8.31 19.25
CA LEU A 132 -22.35 -7.63 18.07
C LEU A 132 -23.59 -6.79 18.42
N GLY A 133 -24.56 -7.40 19.13
CA GLY A 133 -25.78 -6.69 19.52
C GLY A 133 -25.52 -5.47 20.40
N SER A 134 -24.64 -5.58 21.40
CA SER A 134 -24.29 -4.44 22.26
C SER A 134 -23.48 -3.36 21.56
N ALA A 135 -22.62 -3.72 20.62
CA ALA A 135 -21.80 -2.77 19.87
C ALA A 135 -22.61 -2.01 18.81
N LEU A 136 -23.73 -2.58 18.36
CA LEU A 136 -24.67 -1.97 17.41
C LEU A 136 -25.90 -1.35 18.10
N ASP A 137 -25.90 -1.26 19.43
CA ASP A 137 -26.98 -0.60 20.16
C ASP A 137 -27.13 0.87 19.71
N GLY A 138 -28.37 1.26 19.43
CA GLY A 138 -28.70 2.58 18.88
C GLY A 138 -28.40 2.78 17.38
N VAL A 139 -27.77 1.83 16.69
CA VAL A 139 -27.47 1.96 15.25
C VAL A 139 -28.74 1.70 14.42
N HIS A 140 -29.04 2.63 13.52
CA HIS A 140 -30.10 2.45 12.50
C HIS A 140 -29.60 1.51 11.39
N LEU A 141 -29.82 0.21 11.59
CA LEU A 141 -29.33 -0.88 10.73
C LEU A 141 -29.90 -0.87 9.29
N ASP A 142 -31.00 -0.17 9.05
CA ASP A 142 -31.57 0.10 7.73
C ASP A 142 -30.90 1.27 6.99
N LEU A 143 -30.17 2.13 7.70
CA LEU A 143 -29.45 3.29 7.17
C LEU A 143 -27.93 3.11 7.12
N ALA A 144 -27.37 2.32 8.04
CA ALA A 144 -25.94 2.08 8.17
C ALA A 144 -25.60 0.62 7.83
N PRO A 145 -25.17 0.33 6.58
CA PRO A 145 -24.79 -1.02 6.18
C PRO A 145 -23.67 -1.58 7.06
N VAL A 146 -23.76 -2.87 7.38
CA VAL A 146 -22.76 -3.59 8.19
C VAL A 146 -22.04 -4.62 7.34
N VAL A 147 -20.71 -4.57 7.38
CA VAL A 147 -19.80 -5.54 6.75
C VAL A 147 -19.01 -6.25 7.84
N LEU A 148 -19.06 -7.58 7.86
CA LEU A 148 -18.36 -8.39 8.84
C LEU A 148 -16.97 -8.83 8.34
N ASP A 149 -16.04 -9.00 9.27
CA ASP A 149 -14.77 -9.69 9.11
C ASP A 149 -14.55 -10.56 10.36
N ALA A 150 -14.96 -11.82 10.27
CA ALA A 150 -15.09 -12.72 11.42
C ALA A 150 -14.14 -13.93 11.34
N GLY A 151 -13.25 -13.98 10.34
CA GLY A 151 -12.38 -15.14 10.13
C GLY A 151 -13.15 -16.46 10.06
N ALA A 152 -12.74 -17.47 10.83
CA ALA A 152 -13.41 -18.77 10.90
C ALA A 152 -14.82 -18.71 11.52
N GLU A 153 -15.16 -17.66 12.27
CA GLU A 153 -16.45 -17.49 12.94
C GLU A 153 -17.49 -16.80 12.05
N TYR A 154 -17.24 -16.66 10.73
CA TYR A 154 -18.12 -15.95 9.80
C TYR A 154 -19.57 -16.43 9.81
N ASP A 155 -19.82 -17.74 9.90
CA ASP A 155 -21.19 -18.27 9.91
C ASP A 155 -21.93 -17.87 11.19
N ALA A 156 -21.26 -17.94 12.35
CA ALA A 156 -21.83 -17.54 13.62
C ALA A 156 -22.13 -16.03 13.65
N ALA A 157 -21.17 -15.20 13.22
CA ALA A 157 -21.33 -13.75 13.16
C ALA A 157 -22.42 -13.31 12.18
N ALA A 158 -22.48 -13.94 11.01
CA ALA A 158 -23.52 -13.70 10.01
C ALA A 158 -24.91 -14.01 10.57
N ARG A 159 -25.09 -15.19 11.20
CA ARG A 159 -26.38 -15.57 11.81
C ARG A 159 -26.78 -14.67 12.97
N ASP A 160 -25.81 -14.15 13.71
CA ASP A 160 -26.06 -13.19 14.79
C ASP A 160 -26.55 -11.86 14.23
N LEU A 161 -25.89 -11.32 13.20
CA LEU A 161 -26.31 -10.10 12.51
C LEU A 161 -27.71 -10.22 11.89
N LEU A 162 -28.01 -11.34 11.23
CA LEU A 162 -29.35 -11.57 10.66
C LEU A 162 -30.43 -11.61 11.76
N ARG A 163 -30.13 -12.23 12.91
CA ARG A 163 -31.04 -12.24 14.06
C ARG A 163 -31.23 -10.84 14.64
N LEU A 164 -30.20 -10.00 14.63
CA LEU A 164 -30.30 -8.60 15.03
C LEU A 164 -31.21 -7.82 14.08
N TYR A 165 -31.12 -8.04 12.76
CA TYR A 165 -32.07 -7.45 11.82
C TYR A 165 -33.52 -7.84 12.13
N ASP A 166 -33.78 -9.14 12.37
CA ASP A 166 -35.13 -9.61 12.74
C ASP A 166 -35.60 -9.00 14.07
N THR A 167 -34.73 -8.94 15.08
CA THR A 167 -35.05 -8.43 16.42
C THR A 167 -35.33 -6.93 16.41
N CYS A 168 -34.60 -6.17 15.58
CA CYS A 168 -34.80 -4.75 15.36
C CYS A 168 -35.95 -4.44 14.39
N GLY A 169 -36.62 -5.46 13.84
CA GLY A 169 -37.74 -5.29 12.91
C GLY A 169 -37.33 -4.73 11.54
N ILE A 170 -36.07 -4.93 11.13
CA ILE A 170 -35.57 -4.51 9.82
C ILE A 170 -36.13 -5.43 8.75
N ALA A 171 -36.81 -4.86 7.75
CA ALA A 171 -37.30 -5.63 6.63
C ALA A 171 -36.14 -6.29 5.86
N HIS A 172 -36.31 -7.54 5.44
CA HIS A 172 -35.23 -8.30 4.80
C HIS A 172 -34.72 -7.65 3.50
N ASP A 173 -35.60 -6.95 2.78
CA ASP A 173 -35.29 -6.17 1.58
C ASP A 173 -34.69 -4.78 1.87
N ALA A 174 -34.68 -4.34 3.13
CA ALA A 174 -34.02 -3.13 3.61
C ALA A 174 -32.61 -3.42 4.18
N ALA A 175 -32.31 -4.67 4.56
CA ALA A 175 -30.98 -5.05 5.03
C ALA A 175 -29.90 -4.81 3.93
N ARG A 176 -28.81 -4.13 4.29
CA ARG A 176 -27.69 -3.82 3.40
C ARG A 176 -26.37 -4.15 4.08
N GLY A 177 -25.40 -4.60 3.28
CA GLY A 177 -24.07 -4.94 3.79
C GLY A 177 -23.54 -6.28 3.29
N ASN A 178 -22.62 -6.85 4.04
CA ASN A 178 -21.92 -8.09 3.66
C ASN A 178 -21.62 -8.96 4.88
N LEU A 179 -21.95 -10.25 4.77
CA LEU A 179 -21.78 -11.24 5.84
C LEU A 179 -20.32 -11.70 6.00
N GLY A 180 -19.44 -11.34 5.07
CA GLY A 180 -17.99 -11.41 5.27
C GLY A 180 -17.36 -12.79 5.17
N ALA A 181 -18.05 -13.78 4.58
CA ALA A 181 -17.48 -15.12 4.42
C ALA A 181 -16.31 -15.10 3.42
N ASP A 182 -15.15 -15.60 3.86
CA ASP A 182 -13.95 -15.74 3.03
C ASP A 182 -13.06 -16.90 3.49
N PRO A 183 -13.47 -18.17 3.30
CA PRO A 183 -12.70 -19.32 3.75
C PRO A 183 -11.29 -19.41 3.12
N LEU A 184 -11.10 -18.97 1.87
CA LEU A 184 -9.79 -18.97 1.21
C LEU A 184 -8.90 -17.80 1.67
N GLY A 185 -9.47 -16.63 1.95
CA GLY A 185 -8.75 -15.54 2.61
C GLY A 185 -8.34 -15.92 4.03
N HIS A 186 -9.19 -16.63 4.77
CA HIS A 186 -8.84 -17.21 6.07
C HIS A 186 -7.69 -18.22 5.94
N GLU A 187 -7.79 -19.19 5.03
CA GLU A 187 -6.71 -20.16 4.75
C GLU A 187 -5.41 -19.47 4.34
N ALA A 188 -5.49 -18.38 3.56
CA ALA A 188 -4.32 -17.58 3.22
C ALA A 188 -3.66 -16.92 4.44
N ARG A 189 -4.43 -16.57 5.49
CA ARG A 189 -3.92 -15.95 6.73
C ARG A 189 -3.40 -16.98 7.74
N THR A 190 -4.08 -18.12 7.88
CA THR A 190 -3.82 -19.11 8.94
C THR A 190 -3.12 -20.37 8.46
N GLY A 191 -3.23 -20.69 7.17
CA GLY A 191 -2.86 -21.99 6.62
C GLY A 191 -3.90 -23.08 6.90
N ASP A 192 -4.95 -22.75 7.66
CA ASP A 192 -6.01 -23.67 8.02
C ASP A 192 -7.10 -23.66 6.96
N SER A 193 -7.29 -24.82 6.31
CA SER A 193 -8.32 -24.96 5.29
C SER A 193 -9.72 -24.92 5.90
N GLY A 194 -10.56 -24.03 5.38
CA GLY A 194 -11.97 -23.92 5.77
C GLY A 194 -12.91 -24.68 4.83
N ASP A 195 -14.09 -25.07 5.35
CA ASP A 195 -15.20 -25.54 4.53
C ASP A 195 -15.92 -24.36 3.87
N THR A 196 -16.23 -24.48 2.58
CA THR A 196 -16.98 -23.49 1.81
C THR A 196 -18.49 -23.68 1.93
N ALA A 197 -18.98 -24.83 2.44
CA ALA A 197 -20.40 -25.12 2.54
C ALA A 197 -21.20 -24.11 3.39
N PRO A 198 -20.71 -23.60 4.54
CA PRO A 198 -21.43 -22.56 5.27
C PRO A 198 -21.54 -21.25 4.48
N ALA A 199 -20.48 -20.83 3.78
CA ALA A 199 -20.50 -19.65 2.91
C ALA A 199 -21.53 -19.80 1.77
N VAL A 200 -21.63 -20.99 1.16
CA VAL A 200 -22.66 -21.32 0.17
C VAL A 200 -24.06 -21.25 0.76
N ALA A 201 -24.26 -21.74 1.98
CA ALA A 201 -25.54 -21.68 2.67
C ALA A 201 -25.98 -20.23 2.95
N LEU A 202 -25.05 -19.38 3.38
CA LEU A 202 -25.31 -17.95 3.54
C LEU A 202 -25.66 -17.27 2.21
N ALA A 203 -24.96 -17.60 1.12
CA ALA A 203 -25.24 -17.04 -0.20
C ALA A 203 -26.64 -17.40 -0.73
N ARG A 204 -27.10 -18.64 -0.50
CA ARG A 204 -28.48 -19.04 -0.78
C ARG A 204 -29.47 -18.23 0.05
N LEU A 205 -29.23 -18.11 1.36
CA LEU A 205 -30.08 -17.33 2.25
C LEU A 205 -30.19 -15.86 1.82
N CYS A 206 -29.07 -15.23 1.44
CA CYS A 206 -29.09 -13.87 0.91
C CYS A 206 -29.89 -13.78 -0.38
N THR A 207 -29.71 -14.73 -1.29
CA THR A 207 -30.43 -14.76 -2.57
C THR A 207 -31.95 -14.94 -2.39
N ASP A 208 -32.37 -15.76 -1.43
CA ASP A 208 -33.77 -16.12 -1.23
C ASP A 208 -34.53 -15.11 -0.36
N ALA A 209 -33.87 -14.52 0.65
CA ALA A 209 -34.52 -13.69 1.66
C ALA A 209 -33.96 -12.26 1.77
N TYR A 210 -32.66 -12.05 1.57
CA TYR A 210 -31.99 -10.77 1.82
C TYR A 210 -31.31 -10.19 0.56
N PRO A 211 -32.09 -9.69 -0.42
CA PRO A 211 -31.55 -9.29 -1.72
C PRO A 211 -30.55 -8.13 -1.67
N GLY A 212 -30.53 -7.36 -0.58
CA GLY A 212 -29.57 -6.28 -0.35
C GLY A 212 -28.26 -6.69 0.32
N LEU A 213 -28.13 -7.96 0.73
CA LEU A 213 -26.93 -8.50 1.36
C LEU A 213 -26.06 -9.30 0.38
N ARG A 214 -24.77 -9.29 0.65
CA ARG A 214 -23.78 -10.20 0.06
C ARG A 214 -23.32 -11.19 1.11
N ALA A 215 -23.07 -12.43 0.71
CA ALA A 215 -22.55 -13.43 1.62
C ALA A 215 -21.03 -13.44 1.72
N LEU A 216 -20.31 -13.16 0.62
CA LEU A 216 -18.87 -13.34 0.56
C LEU A 216 -18.12 -12.03 0.29
N THR A 217 -16.92 -11.95 0.88
CA THR A 217 -15.90 -10.97 0.51
C THR A 217 -14.71 -11.72 -0.06
N VAL A 218 -14.27 -11.36 -1.26
CA VAL A 218 -12.98 -11.79 -1.81
C VAL A 218 -11.92 -10.85 -1.26
N ASP A 219 -11.28 -11.20 -0.14
CA ASP A 219 -10.28 -10.34 0.49
C ASP A 219 -8.88 -10.57 -0.10
N ALA A 220 -8.37 -9.57 -0.81
CA ALA A 220 -7.03 -9.61 -1.39
C ALA A 220 -5.95 -9.05 -0.44
N LEU A 221 -6.32 -8.52 0.73
CA LEU A 221 -5.38 -8.03 1.73
C LEU A 221 -4.35 -9.06 2.21
N PRO A 222 -4.65 -10.37 2.40
CA PRO A 222 -3.64 -11.35 2.78
C PRO A 222 -2.45 -11.40 1.80
N TYR A 223 -2.72 -11.24 0.50
CA TYR A 223 -1.68 -11.30 -0.54
C TYR A 223 -0.84 -10.01 -0.57
N HIS A 224 -1.50 -8.86 -0.40
CA HIS A 224 -0.82 -7.57 -0.27
C HIS A 224 0.06 -7.52 1.00
N GLU A 225 -0.50 -7.93 2.15
CA GLU A 225 0.19 -7.98 3.44
C GLU A 225 1.40 -8.92 3.43
N ALA A 226 1.41 -9.92 2.54
CA ALA A 226 2.53 -10.83 2.33
C ALA A 226 3.61 -10.28 1.38
N GLY A 227 3.49 -9.03 0.95
CA GLY A 227 4.46 -8.35 0.09
C GLY A 227 4.18 -8.47 -1.40
N GLY A 228 2.98 -8.92 -1.78
CA GLY A 228 2.54 -9.03 -3.16
C GLY A 228 2.58 -7.71 -3.93
N SER A 229 2.76 -7.82 -5.25
CA SER A 229 2.57 -6.72 -6.18
C SER A 229 1.08 -6.46 -6.45
N ALA A 230 0.78 -5.33 -7.12
CA ALA A 230 -0.58 -5.03 -7.55
C ALA A 230 -1.14 -6.09 -8.51
N ALA A 231 -0.32 -6.64 -9.41
CA ALA A 231 -0.76 -7.69 -10.34
C ALA A 231 -1.01 -9.01 -9.60
N GLN A 232 -0.16 -9.37 -8.62
CA GLN A 232 -0.34 -10.58 -7.83
C GLN A 232 -1.62 -10.51 -6.98
N GLU A 233 -1.92 -9.35 -6.41
CA GLU A 233 -3.17 -9.11 -5.69
C GLU A 233 -4.39 -9.27 -6.61
N LEU A 234 -4.34 -8.72 -7.83
CA LEU A 234 -5.40 -8.88 -8.84
C LEU A 234 -5.60 -10.35 -9.23
N GLY A 235 -4.51 -11.06 -9.54
CA GLY A 235 -4.57 -12.46 -9.99
C GLY A 235 -5.08 -13.41 -8.90
N ALA A 236 -4.60 -13.27 -7.66
CA ALA A 236 -5.07 -14.07 -6.53
C ALA A 236 -6.54 -13.76 -6.16
N SER A 237 -6.93 -12.49 -6.22
CA SER A 237 -8.33 -12.08 -6.03
C SER A 237 -9.24 -12.67 -7.10
N LEU A 238 -8.83 -12.64 -8.38
CA LEU A 238 -9.58 -13.22 -9.48
C LEU A 238 -9.73 -14.74 -9.31
N ALA A 239 -8.65 -15.44 -8.96
CA ALA A 239 -8.68 -16.89 -8.71
C ALA A 239 -9.60 -17.25 -7.54
N THR A 240 -9.57 -16.46 -6.46
CA THR A 240 -10.47 -16.63 -5.30
C THR A 240 -11.93 -16.41 -5.69
N GLY A 241 -12.22 -15.35 -6.44
CA GLY A 241 -13.57 -15.06 -6.94
C GLY A 241 -14.11 -16.16 -7.87
N VAL A 242 -13.27 -16.70 -8.76
CA VAL A 242 -13.64 -17.82 -9.64
C VAL A 242 -13.87 -19.11 -8.84
N ALA A 243 -13.07 -19.38 -7.80
CA ALA A 243 -13.29 -20.52 -6.92
C ALA A 243 -14.65 -20.45 -6.20
N TYR A 244 -15.03 -19.26 -5.71
CA TYR A 244 -16.35 -19.05 -5.12
C TYR A 244 -17.47 -19.10 -6.14
N LEU A 245 -17.27 -18.54 -7.34
CA LEU A 245 -18.25 -18.64 -8.42
C LEU A 245 -18.58 -20.11 -8.73
N ARG A 246 -17.55 -20.96 -8.86
CA ARG A 246 -17.71 -22.41 -9.06
C ARG A 246 -18.50 -23.05 -7.91
N ALA A 247 -18.10 -22.81 -6.66
CA ALA A 247 -18.76 -23.39 -5.50
C ALA A 247 -20.25 -23.01 -5.40
N LEU A 248 -20.59 -21.76 -5.72
CA LEU A 248 -21.96 -21.26 -5.70
C LEU A 248 -22.80 -21.85 -6.85
N THR A 249 -22.24 -21.94 -8.06
CA THR A 249 -22.94 -22.52 -9.22
C THR A 249 -23.10 -24.03 -9.11
N ASP A 250 -22.12 -24.74 -8.55
CA ASP A 250 -22.21 -26.17 -8.25
C ASP A 250 -23.29 -26.45 -7.20
N ALA A 251 -23.51 -25.48 -6.30
CA ALA A 251 -24.65 -25.44 -5.39
C ALA A 251 -25.94 -24.87 -6.04
N GLY A 252 -26.04 -24.79 -7.36
CA GLY A 252 -27.29 -24.52 -8.06
C GLY A 252 -27.75 -23.05 -8.11
N LEU A 253 -26.94 -22.08 -7.66
CA LEU A 253 -27.20 -20.67 -7.97
C LEU A 253 -26.95 -20.43 -9.47
N SER A 254 -27.72 -19.53 -10.08
CA SER A 254 -27.37 -19.02 -11.40
C SER A 254 -26.05 -18.23 -11.36
N VAL A 255 -25.39 -18.09 -12.51
CA VAL A 255 -24.17 -17.27 -12.60
C VAL A 255 -24.44 -15.84 -12.12
N GLN A 256 -25.58 -15.25 -12.49
CA GLN A 256 -25.95 -13.89 -12.09
C GLN A 256 -26.14 -13.77 -10.57
N GLN A 257 -26.79 -14.76 -9.95
CA GLN A 257 -26.95 -14.81 -8.49
C GLN A 257 -25.59 -14.95 -7.81
N ALA A 258 -24.74 -15.86 -8.29
CA ALA A 258 -23.41 -16.09 -7.72
C ALA A 258 -22.50 -14.86 -7.84
N LEU A 259 -22.45 -14.20 -9.00
CA LEU A 259 -21.73 -12.92 -9.19
C LEU A 259 -22.24 -11.85 -8.22
N GLY A 260 -23.57 -11.77 -8.00
CA GLY A 260 -24.19 -10.81 -7.10
C GLY A 260 -23.91 -11.03 -5.60
N GLN A 261 -23.35 -12.18 -5.22
CA GLN A 261 -23.01 -12.51 -3.83
C GLN A 261 -21.59 -12.11 -3.41
N LEU A 262 -20.79 -11.57 -4.34
CA LEU A 262 -19.37 -11.25 -4.12
C LEU A 262 -19.15 -9.73 -4.01
N GLU A 263 -18.39 -9.33 -2.99
CA GLU A 263 -17.69 -8.04 -2.90
C GLU A 263 -16.18 -8.30 -2.92
N PHE A 264 -15.39 -7.37 -3.44
CA PHE A 264 -13.94 -7.54 -3.55
C PHE A 264 -13.21 -6.48 -2.74
N ARG A 265 -12.28 -6.91 -1.88
CA ARG A 265 -11.51 -6.01 -1.02
C ARG A 265 -10.06 -5.94 -1.48
N TYR A 266 -9.57 -4.72 -1.72
CA TYR A 266 -8.22 -4.46 -2.23
C TYR A 266 -7.48 -3.41 -1.39
N ALA A 267 -6.16 -3.51 -1.33
CA ALA A 267 -5.32 -2.50 -0.72
C ALA A 267 -5.26 -1.21 -1.56
N ALA A 268 -5.19 -0.04 -0.96
CA ALA A 268 -4.90 1.22 -1.64
C ALA A 268 -3.56 1.76 -1.12
N SER A 269 -2.60 2.00 -2.01
CA SER A 269 -1.25 2.42 -1.61
C SER A 269 -0.96 3.88 -1.93
N ALA A 270 0.16 4.39 -1.43
CA ALA A 270 0.63 5.74 -1.76
C ALA A 270 1.20 5.87 -3.19
N ASP A 271 1.30 4.78 -3.96
CA ASP A 271 1.47 4.87 -5.41
C ASP A 271 0.12 5.21 -6.04
N GLN A 272 -0.11 6.50 -6.27
CA GLN A 272 -1.39 7.05 -6.69
C GLN A 272 -1.89 6.43 -8.00
N PHE A 273 -1.07 6.46 -9.05
CA PHE A 273 -1.51 6.03 -10.38
C PHE A 273 -1.59 4.51 -10.52
N LEU A 274 -0.67 3.77 -9.88
CA LEU A 274 -0.77 2.31 -9.83
C LEU A 274 -2.04 1.88 -9.09
N THR A 275 -2.39 2.56 -8.00
CA THR A 275 -3.62 2.27 -7.24
C THR A 275 -4.87 2.59 -8.08
N ILE A 276 -4.93 3.72 -8.78
CA ILE A 276 -6.02 4.06 -9.70
C ILE A 276 -6.15 2.98 -10.79
N ALA A 277 -5.05 2.64 -11.46
CA ALA A 277 -5.01 1.62 -12.50
C ALA A 277 -5.45 0.25 -11.99
N LYS A 278 -5.09 -0.11 -10.74
CA LYS A 278 -5.46 -1.39 -10.11
C LYS A 278 -6.97 -1.55 -9.98
N PHE A 279 -7.68 -0.55 -9.45
CA PHE A 279 -9.14 -0.64 -9.29
C PHE A 279 -9.86 -0.73 -10.65
N ARG A 280 -9.36 -0.01 -11.66
CA ARG A 280 -9.86 -0.08 -13.05
C ARG A 280 -9.59 -1.46 -13.68
N ALA A 281 -8.39 -2.00 -13.51
CA ALA A 281 -7.99 -3.30 -14.02
C ALA A 281 -8.80 -4.45 -13.38
N ALA A 282 -9.03 -4.39 -12.06
CA ALA A 282 -9.83 -5.37 -11.33
C ALA A 282 -11.25 -5.51 -11.92
N ARG A 283 -11.92 -4.38 -12.23
CA ARG A 283 -13.25 -4.40 -12.87
C ARG A 283 -13.20 -5.05 -14.24
N ARG A 284 -12.20 -4.71 -15.06
CA ARG A 284 -12.03 -5.31 -16.41
C ARG A 284 -11.81 -6.81 -16.35
N LEU A 285 -10.96 -7.26 -15.43
CA LEU A 285 -10.64 -8.68 -15.25
C LEU A 285 -11.89 -9.46 -14.83
N TRP A 286 -12.66 -8.92 -13.87
CA TRP A 286 -13.90 -9.54 -13.42
C TRP A 286 -14.99 -9.53 -14.50
N ALA A 287 -15.11 -8.44 -15.26
CA ALA A 287 -16.02 -8.34 -16.40
C ALA A 287 -15.73 -9.43 -17.45
N ARG A 288 -14.45 -9.74 -17.69
CA ARG A 288 -14.06 -10.81 -18.60
C ARG A 288 -14.43 -12.20 -18.09
N VAL A 289 -14.35 -12.44 -16.78
CA VAL A 289 -14.85 -13.69 -16.17
C VAL A 289 -16.37 -13.78 -16.35
N ALA A 290 -17.11 -12.72 -16.03
CA ALA A 290 -18.57 -12.71 -16.19
C ALA A 290 -18.99 -12.93 -17.65
N GLU A 291 -18.30 -12.33 -18.61
CA GLU A 291 -18.50 -12.55 -20.04
C GLU A 291 -18.25 -14.02 -20.43
N ALA A 292 -17.14 -14.61 -19.98
CA ALA A 292 -16.83 -16.02 -20.24
C ALA A 292 -17.88 -16.98 -19.65
N CYS A 293 -18.55 -16.58 -18.57
CA CYS A 293 -19.66 -17.31 -17.96
C CYS A 293 -21.04 -16.97 -18.56
N GLY A 294 -21.11 -16.14 -19.61
CA GLY A 294 -22.37 -15.76 -20.27
C GLY A 294 -23.23 -14.74 -19.52
N ALA A 295 -22.65 -13.99 -18.58
CA ALA A 295 -23.34 -13.04 -17.71
C ALA A 295 -22.74 -11.63 -17.78
N THR A 296 -22.43 -11.13 -18.98
CA THR A 296 -21.73 -9.85 -19.22
C THR A 296 -22.32 -8.66 -18.46
N ALA A 297 -23.65 -8.53 -18.40
CA ALA A 297 -24.32 -7.42 -17.69
C ALA A 297 -24.16 -7.48 -16.16
N SER A 298 -23.83 -8.64 -15.60
CA SER A 298 -23.64 -8.86 -14.16
C SER A 298 -22.17 -8.80 -13.73
N GLY A 299 -21.27 -8.39 -14.64
CA GLY A 299 -19.82 -8.33 -14.40
C GLY A 299 -19.33 -7.09 -13.64
N ALA A 300 -20.21 -6.22 -13.17
CA ALA A 300 -19.83 -5.07 -12.36
C ALA A 300 -19.30 -5.55 -11.00
N GLN A 301 -18.03 -5.29 -10.72
CA GLN A 301 -17.36 -5.72 -9.49
C GLN A 301 -17.56 -4.69 -8.37
N PRO A 302 -18.22 -5.01 -7.24
CA PRO A 302 -18.28 -4.14 -6.08
C PRO A 302 -16.94 -4.14 -5.35
N GLN A 303 -16.35 -2.97 -5.13
CA GLN A 303 -14.98 -2.83 -4.62
C GLN A 303 -14.92 -2.06 -3.30
N HIS A 304 -14.31 -2.70 -2.29
CA HIS A 304 -13.94 -2.11 -1.01
C HIS A 304 -12.43 -1.85 -0.98
N ALA A 305 -12.04 -0.58 -1.01
CA ALA A 305 -10.66 -0.16 -0.85
C ALA A 305 -10.29 -0.03 0.63
N VAL A 306 -9.14 -0.56 1.03
CA VAL A 306 -8.57 -0.37 2.37
C VAL A 306 -7.17 0.20 2.22
N THR A 307 -6.86 1.33 2.85
CA THR A 307 -5.50 1.88 2.76
C THR A 307 -4.46 0.86 3.25
N SER A 308 -3.32 0.82 2.58
CA SER A 308 -2.32 -0.25 2.71
C SER A 308 -1.75 -0.34 4.14
N PRO A 309 -1.87 -1.50 4.82
CA PRO A 309 -1.18 -1.71 6.09
C PRO A 309 0.35 -1.83 5.91
N VAL A 310 0.82 -2.32 4.77
CA VAL A 310 2.26 -2.55 4.47
C VAL A 310 3.07 -1.25 4.41
N MET A 311 2.44 -0.12 4.07
CA MET A 311 3.10 1.20 4.00
C MET A 311 3.08 1.95 5.35
N MET A 312 2.41 1.41 6.37
CA MET A 312 2.29 2.08 7.67
C MET A 312 3.57 1.92 8.48
N SER A 313 4.15 3.04 8.92
CA SER A 313 5.34 3.02 9.75
C SER A 313 5.03 3.13 11.24
N ARG A 314 5.82 2.48 12.12
CA ARG A 314 5.74 2.75 13.57
C ARG A 314 6.58 3.95 13.97
N ARG A 315 7.66 4.20 13.22
CA ARG A 315 8.49 5.40 13.34
C ARG A 315 7.84 6.54 12.57
N ASP A 316 7.86 7.73 13.16
CA ASP A 316 7.18 8.94 12.70
C ASP A 316 5.76 8.66 12.16
N PRO A 317 4.86 8.12 13.00
CA PRO A 317 3.56 7.60 12.55
C PRO A 317 2.66 8.69 11.94
N TRP A 318 2.92 9.97 12.20
CA TRP A 318 2.17 11.09 11.63
C TRP A 318 2.25 11.12 10.10
N VAL A 319 3.36 10.67 9.52
CA VAL A 319 3.52 10.53 8.06
C VAL A 319 2.51 9.55 7.48
N ASN A 320 1.99 8.61 8.27
CA ASN A 320 0.91 7.72 7.83
C ASN A 320 -0.35 8.49 7.44
N MET A 321 -0.65 9.65 8.03
CA MET A 321 -1.76 10.51 7.60
C MET A 321 -1.61 10.98 6.15
N LEU A 322 -0.37 11.27 5.72
CA LEU A 322 -0.08 11.65 4.34
C LEU A 322 -0.23 10.45 3.40
N ARG A 323 0.31 9.30 3.81
CA ARG A 323 0.20 8.04 3.05
C ARG A 323 -1.25 7.65 2.82
N THR A 324 -2.07 7.72 3.86
CA THR A 324 -3.50 7.38 3.79
C THR A 324 -4.29 8.40 2.98
N THR A 325 -3.91 9.69 3.00
CA THR A 325 -4.53 10.72 2.15
C THR A 325 -4.35 10.41 0.67
N VAL A 326 -3.10 10.14 0.23
CA VAL A 326 -2.81 9.79 -1.17
C VAL A 326 -3.49 8.48 -1.56
N ALA A 327 -3.45 7.47 -0.70
CA ALA A 327 -4.11 6.19 -0.97
C ALA A 327 -5.64 6.33 -1.08
N SER A 328 -6.27 7.15 -0.24
CA SER A 328 -7.72 7.38 -0.28
C SER A 328 -8.13 8.16 -1.52
N LEU A 329 -7.34 9.17 -1.90
CA LEU A 329 -7.52 9.90 -3.16
C LEU A 329 -7.46 8.93 -4.34
N ALA A 330 -6.45 8.06 -4.38
CA ALA A 330 -6.28 7.10 -5.45
C ALA A 330 -7.40 6.06 -5.52
N ALA A 331 -7.88 5.57 -4.36
CA ALA A 331 -9.03 4.67 -4.28
C ALA A 331 -10.32 5.32 -4.79
N GLY A 332 -10.59 6.55 -4.36
CA GLY A 332 -11.76 7.33 -4.80
C GLY A 332 -11.72 7.64 -6.30
N ALA A 333 -10.60 8.15 -6.80
CA ALA A 333 -10.40 8.41 -8.24
C ALA A 333 -10.40 7.14 -9.10
N GLY A 334 -9.95 6.02 -8.53
CA GLY A 334 -10.03 4.68 -9.13
C GLY A 334 -11.45 4.10 -9.12
N GLY A 335 -12.42 4.77 -8.48
CA GLY A 335 -13.83 4.38 -8.50
C GLY A 335 -14.20 3.24 -7.56
N ALA A 336 -13.52 3.10 -6.42
CA ALA A 336 -13.95 2.16 -5.38
C ALA A 336 -15.35 2.52 -4.85
N ASP A 337 -16.21 1.53 -4.61
CA ASP A 337 -17.55 1.76 -4.06
C ASP A 337 -17.48 2.21 -2.59
N SER A 338 -16.57 1.62 -1.82
CA SER A 338 -16.32 1.95 -0.42
C SER A 338 -14.84 2.11 -0.13
N VAL A 339 -14.50 3.01 0.79
CA VAL A 339 -13.12 3.30 1.20
C VAL A 339 -13.01 3.26 2.71
N THR A 340 -12.13 2.40 3.22
CA THR A 340 -11.67 2.41 4.60
C THR A 340 -10.28 3.00 4.68
N VAL A 341 -10.19 4.10 5.42
CA VAL A 341 -8.91 4.71 5.80
C VAL A 341 -8.45 4.06 7.09
N LEU A 342 -7.32 3.34 7.07
CA LEU A 342 -6.68 2.88 8.29
C LEU A 342 -6.19 4.09 9.11
N PRO A 343 -6.39 4.11 10.43
CA PRO A 343 -5.84 5.14 11.31
C PRO A 343 -4.31 5.24 11.23
N PHE A 344 -3.77 6.45 11.41
CA PHE A 344 -2.32 6.70 11.29
C PHE A 344 -1.48 5.87 12.28
N ASP A 345 -2.08 5.45 13.39
CA ASP A 345 -1.49 4.64 14.45
C ASP A 345 -1.78 3.15 14.30
N HIS A 346 -2.30 2.70 13.15
CA HIS A 346 -2.63 1.29 12.90
C HIS A 346 -1.47 0.32 13.15
N ALA A 347 -0.24 0.71 12.82
CA ALA A 347 0.95 -0.10 13.06
C ALA A 347 1.38 -0.16 14.54
N LEU A 348 0.80 0.68 15.41
CA LEU A 348 1.19 0.84 16.81
C LEU A 348 0.29 0.05 17.77
N GLY A 349 -1.01 -0.05 17.49
CA GLY A 349 -1.99 -0.72 18.35
C GLY A 349 -3.43 -0.33 18.02
N LEU A 350 -4.31 -0.39 19.03
CA LEU A 350 -5.71 0.01 18.88
C LEU A 350 -5.84 1.53 18.70
N PRO A 351 -6.64 2.00 17.73
CA PRO A 351 -6.79 3.42 17.47
C PRO A 351 -7.66 4.10 18.54
N ASP A 352 -7.26 5.30 18.96
CA ASP A 352 -8.09 6.15 19.79
C ASP A 352 -9.14 6.93 18.96
N ALA A 353 -10.00 7.70 19.63
CA ALA A 353 -11.03 8.51 18.99
C ALA A 353 -10.45 9.58 18.05
N PHE A 354 -9.27 10.14 18.36
CA PHE A 354 -8.61 11.11 17.49
C PHE A 354 -8.15 10.46 16.19
N ALA A 355 -7.51 9.28 16.27
CA ALA A 355 -7.00 8.57 15.11
C ALA A 355 -8.13 8.11 14.18
N ARG A 356 -9.24 7.60 14.72
CA ARG A 356 -10.46 7.29 13.95
C ARG A 356 -11.07 8.53 13.30
N ARG A 357 -11.09 9.67 14.01
CA ARG A 357 -11.57 10.95 13.45
C ARG A 357 -10.73 11.41 12.27
N ILE A 358 -9.40 11.36 12.38
CA ILE A 358 -8.53 11.73 11.26
C ILE A 358 -8.79 10.80 10.07
N ALA A 359 -8.90 9.49 10.31
CA ALA A 359 -9.17 8.51 9.26
C ALA A 359 -10.46 8.80 8.48
N ARG A 360 -11.61 8.99 9.16
CA ARG A 360 -12.87 9.31 8.46
C ARG A 360 -12.83 10.68 7.78
N ASN A 361 -12.28 11.69 8.46
CA ASN A 361 -12.24 13.05 7.92
C ASN A 361 -11.36 13.17 6.67
N THR A 362 -10.35 12.30 6.50
CA THR A 362 -9.61 12.22 5.24
C THR A 362 -10.56 11.96 4.07
N SER A 363 -11.51 11.04 4.19
CA SER A 363 -12.51 10.81 3.13
C SER A 363 -13.47 11.99 2.99
N THR A 364 -13.97 12.52 4.11
CA THR A 364 -14.89 13.68 4.10
C THR A 364 -14.28 14.87 3.37
N ILE A 365 -13.03 15.25 3.67
CA ILE A 365 -12.33 16.36 2.98
C ILE A 365 -12.18 16.08 1.49
N LEU A 366 -11.81 14.85 1.10
CA LEU A 366 -11.64 14.50 -0.30
C LEU A 366 -12.97 14.56 -1.08
N ILE A 367 -14.08 14.18 -0.46
CA ILE A 367 -15.41 14.21 -1.08
C ILE A 367 -15.98 15.64 -1.09
N GLU A 368 -16.03 16.28 0.07
CA GLU A 368 -16.82 17.50 0.31
C GLU A 368 -16.06 18.78 -0.01
N GLU A 369 -14.75 18.84 0.27
CA GLU A 369 -13.94 20.04 0.07
C GLU A 369 -13.10 19.97 -1.21
N SER A 370 -12.54 18.79 -1.51
CA SER A 370 -11.73 18.58 -2.73
C SER A 370 -12.58 18.16 -3.93
N HIS A 371 -13.87 17.87 -3.71
CA HIS A 371 -14.85 17.52 -4.75
C HIS A 371 -14.44 16.34 -5.65
N LEU A 372 -13.62 15.42 -5.13
CA LEU A 372 -13.03 14.33 -5.91
C LEU A 372 -14.08 13.35 -6.45
N ALA A 373 -15.22 13.25 -5.76
CA ALA A 373 -16.31 12.37 -6.18
C ALA A 373 -17.20 12.94 -7.30
N ARG A 374 -17.10 14.24 -7.65
CA ARG A 374 -18.06 14.91 -8.56
C ARG A 374 -18.06 14.37 -10.00
N VAL A 375 -16.96 13.75 -10.43
CA VAL A 375 -16.78 13.23 -11.79
C VAL A 375 -16.51 11.74 -11.72
N VAL A 376 -17.22 10.97 -12.53
CA VAL A 376 -17.00 9.53 -12.65
C VAL A 376 -15.74 9.27 -13.47
N ASP A 377 -14.83 8.45 -12.93
CA ASP A 377 -13.55 8.08 -13.56
C ASP A 377 -12.80 9.30 -14.14
N PRO A 378 -12.37 10.26 -13.28
CA PRO A 378 -11.69 11.48 -13.72
C PRO A 378 -10.34 11.19 -14.40
N ALA A 379 -9.79 9.99 -14.22
CA ALA A 379 -8.59 9.53 -14.90
C ALA A 379 -8.83 8.95 -16.30
N GLY A 380 -10.09 8.73 -16.68
CA GLY A 380 -10.46 8.19 -17.98
C GLY A 380 -9.99 9.09 -19.12
N GLY A 381 -9.32 8.49 -20.11
CA GLY A 381 -8.69 9.21 -21.23
C GLY A 381 -7.26 9.69 -20.98
N SER A 382 -6.73 9.56 -19.76
CA SER A 382 -5.29 9.76 -19.52
C SER A 382 -4.50 8.64 -20.19
N TRP A 383 -3.66 8.97 -21.18
CA TRP A 383 -2.84 7.97 -21.90
C TRP A 383 -2.01 7.09 -20.97
N TYR A 384 -1.47 7.67 -19.89
CA TYR A 384 -0.74 6.94 -18.87
C TYR A 384 -1.65 5.95 -18.12
N VAL A 385 -2.77 6.42 -17.56
CA VAL A 385 -3.63 5.56 -16.74
C VAL A 385 -4.29 4.47 -17.57
N GLU A 386 -4.71 4.75 -18.80
CA GLU A 386 -5.29 3.74 -19.69
C GLU A 386 -4.28 2.64 -20.01
N ARG A 387 -3.05 3.03 -20.39
CA ARG A 387 -2.00 2.07 -20.71
C ARG A 387 -1.57 1.26 -19.49
N LEU A 388 -1.36 1.89 -18.33
CA LEU A 388 -1.01 1.19 -17.09
C LEU A 388 -2.13 0.25 -16.64
N THR A 389 -3.40 0.63 -16.81
CA THR A 389 -4.55 -0.23 -16.51
C THR A 389 -4.54 -1.49 -17.39
N ASP A 390 -4.25 -1.33 -18.68
CA ASP A 390 -4.16 -2.46 -19.61
C ASP A 390 -2.99 -3.40 -19.28
N GLU A 391 -1.80 -2.85 -19.04
CA GLU A 391 -0.62 -3.64 -18.69
C GLU A 391 -0.82 -4.40 -17.36
N LEU A 392 -1.38 -3.73 -16.36
CA LEU A 392 -1.65 -4.34 -15.06
C LEU A 392 -2.73 -5.42 -15.14
N ALA A 393 -3.75 -5.24 -15.99
CA ALA A 393 -4.75 -6.28 -16.26
C ALA A 393 -4.09 -7.52 -16.88
N HIS A 394 -3.18 -7.37 -17.85
CA HIS A 394 -2.47 -8.50 -18.44
C HIS A 394 -1.60 -9.23 -17.41
N ALA A 395 -0.78 -8.50 -16.63
CA ALA A 395 0.05 -9.10 -15.59
C ALA A 395 -0.80 -9.83 -14.51
N GLY A 396 -1.92 -9.25 -14.10
CA GLY A 396 -2.84 -9.90 -13.16
C GLY A 396 -3.51 -11.14 -13.73
N TRP A 397 -3.88 -11.11 -15.02
CA TRP A 397 -4.43 -12.26 -15.73
C TRP A 397 -3.42 -13.41 -15.87
N GLU A 398 -2.15 -13.10 -16.13
CA GLU A 398 -1.07 -14.09 -16.19
C GLU A 398 -0.90 -14.82 -14.85
N PHE A 399 -0.88 -14.10 -13.73
CA PHE A 399 -0.78 -14.70 -12.41
C PHE A 399 -2.04 -15.52 -12.06
N PHE A 400 -3.23 -15.03 -12.43
CA PHE A 400 -4.47 -15.81 -12.34
C PHE A 400 -4.37 -17.14 -13.10
N GLN A 401 -3.88 -17.11 -14.34
CA GLN A 401 -3.71 -18.32 -15.15
C GLN A 401 -2.68 -19.28 -14.57
N GLU A 402 -1.61 -18.78 -13.93
CA GLU A 402 -0.66 -19.61 -13.20
C GLU A 402 -1.34 -20.36 -12.04
N ILE A 403 -2.14 -19.66 -11.24
CA ILE A 403 -2.91 -20.25 -10.14
C ILE A 403 -3.92 -21.29 -10.66
N GLU A 404 -4.65 -20.98 -11.72
CA GLU A 404 -5.63 -21.90 -12.30
C GLU A 404 -4.97 -23.17 -12.87
N LYS A 405 -3.80 -23.05 -13.51
CA LYS A 405 -2.99 -24.20 -13.96
C LYS A 405 -2.53 -25.09 -12.80
N ALA A 406 -2.33 -24.52 -11.61
CA ALA A 406 -1.99 -25.24 -10.40
C ALA A 406 -3.19 -25.92 -9.71
N GLY A 407 -4.39 -25.87 -10.31
CA GLY A 407 -5.61 -26.45 -9.76
C GLY A 407 -6.53 -25.46 -9.03
N GLY A 408 -6.30 -24.16 -9.22
CA GLY A 408 -7.08 -23.09 -8.61
C GLY A 408 -6.55 -22.65 -7.25
N GLN A 409 -7.18 -21.63 -6.67
CA GLN A 409 -6.67 -20.89 -5.52
C GLN A 409 -6.31 -21.78 -4.31
N ALA A 410 -7.20 -22.68 -3.89
CA ALA A 410 -6.97 -23.56 -2.75
C ALA A 410 -5.74 -24.46 -2.97
N ALA A 411 -5.60 -25.05 -4.16
CA ALA A 411 -4.45 -25.89 -4.49
C ALA A 411 -3.14 -25.07 -4.55
N ALA A 412 -3.20 -23.85 -5.09
CA ALA A 412 -2.04 -22.96 -5.18
C ALA A 412 -1.55 -22.43 -3.81
N LEU A 413 -2.46 -22.22 -2.85
CA LEU A 413 -2.11 -21.90 -1.47
C LEU A 413 -1.41 -23.08 -0.79
N ARG A 414 -2.00 -24.27 -0.89
CA ARG A 414 -1.51 -25.50 -0.23
C ARG A 414 -0.20 -26.01 -0.81
N SER A 415 0.03 -25.84 -2.11
CA SER A 415 1.29 -26.20 -2.76
C SER A 415 2.44 -25.26 -2.41
N GLY A 416 2.15 -24.08 -1.85
CA GLY A 416 3.14 -23.05 -1.57
C GLY A 416 3.46 -22.13 -2.76
N LEU A 417 2.86 -22.35 -3.94
CA LEU A 417 3.09 -21.54 -5.14
C LEU A 417 2.86 -20.04 -4.86
N VAL A 418 1.72 -19.70 -4.26
CA VAL A 418 1.40 -18.29 -3.95
C VAL A 418 2.45 -17.71 -3.00
N ARG A 419 2.81 -18.44 -1.94
CA ARG A 419 3.81 -18.00 -0.95
C ARG A 419 5.17 -17.73 -1.62
N GLU A 420 5.63 -18.64 -2.47
CA GLU A 420 6.91 -18.51 -3.18
C GLU A 420 6.93 -17.25 -4.07
N ARG A 421 5.88 -17.05 -4.86
CA ARG A 421 5.77 -15.91 -5.79
C ARG A 421 5.72 -14.57 -5.06
N LEU A 422 4.97 -14.47 -3.97
CA LEU A 422 4.91 -13.25 -3.15
C LEU A 422 6.24 -12.99 -2.43
N ALA A 423 6.90 -14.04 -1.91
CA ALA A 423 8.19 -13.92 -1.25
C ALA A 423 9.29 -13.43 -2.20
N ALA A 424 9.31 -13.89 -3.46
CA ALA A 424 10.26 -13.42 -4.47
C ALA A 424 10.06 -11.93 -4.78
N THR A 425 8.81 -11.47 -4.90
CA THR A 425 8.47 -10.05 -5.06
C THR A 425 8.96 -9.24 -3.86
N TRP A 426 8.69 -9.72 -2.64
CA TRP A 426 9.10 -9.05 -1.42
C TRP A 426 10.62 -9.00 -1.25
N GLU A 427 11.35 -10.05 -1.61
CA GLU A 427 12.81 -10.07 -1.56
C GLU A 427 13.41 -9.01 -2.49
N ALA A 428 12.89 -8.89 -3.71
CA ALA A 428 13.30 -7.87 -4.66
C ALA A 428 13.02 -6.45 -4.13
N ARG A 429 11.85 -6.23 -3.51
CA ARG A 429 11.51 -4.97 -2.86
C ARG A 429 12.39 -4.68 -1.64
N SER A 430 12.67 -5.68 -0.81
CA SER A 430 13.53 -5.56 0.39
C SER A 430 14.93 -5.07 0.02
N LYS A 431 15.49 -5.53 -1.10
CA LYS A 431 16.75 -5.00 -1.65
C LYS A 431 16.65 -3.52 -2.04
N LYS A 432 15.53 -3.10 -2.63
CA LYS A 432 15.28 -1.68 -2.97
C LYS A 432 15.12 -0.81 -1.71
N LEU A 433 14.43 -1.31 -0.68
CA LEU A 433 14.27 -0.64 0.61
C LEU A 433 15.62 -0.48 1.33
N ALA A 434 16.41 -1.56 1.40
CA ALA A 434 17.72 -1.56 2.04
C ALA A 434 18.72 -0.62 1.34
N THR A 435 18.67 -0.54 0.01
CA THR A 435 19.50 0.38 -0.79
C THR A 435 18.90 1.78 -0.95
N ARG A 436 17.75 2.05 -0.31
CA ARG A 436 16.99 3.32 -0.38
C ARG A 436 16.62 3.74 -1.81
N ARG A 437 16.55 2.78 -2.74
CA ARG A 437 15.93 2.98 -4.07
C ARG A 437 14.41 3.09 -3.97
N GLU A 438 13.84 2.47 -2.95
CA GLU A 438 12.49 2.75 -2.48
C GLU A 438 12.61 3.38 -1.08
N PRO A 439 12.60 4.72 -0.97
CA PRO A 439 12.79 5.39 0.32
C PRO A 439 11.51 5.34 1.18
N VAL A 440 11.69 5.29 2.49
CA VAL A 440 10.62 5.41 3.48
C VAL A 440 10.81 6.72 4.27
N THR A 441 10.02 7.74 3.93
CA THR A 441 10.06 9.06 4.56
C THR A 441 9.82 8.97 6.07
N GLY A 442 10.65 9.67 6.85
CA GLY A 442 10.63 9.65 8.32
C GLY A 442 11.34 8.43 8.93
N VAL A 443 11.77 7.47 8.11
CA VAL A 443 12.42 6.23 8.57
C VAL A 443 13.80 6.05 7.95
N SER A 444 13.87 5.74 6.65
CA SER A 444 15.14 5.55 5.93
C SER A 444 15.67 6.86 5.33
N GLU A 445 14.78 7.84 5.13
CA GLU A 445 15.08 9.15 4.60
C GLU A 445 14.48 10.22 5.51
N PHE A 446 15.35 11.11 5.97
CA PHE A 446 15.06 12.21 6.90
C PHE A 446 14.42 11.76 8.23
N PRO A 447 14.98 10.75 8.92
CA PRO A 447 14.46 10.31 10.21
C PRO A 447 14.73 11.35 11.32
N SER A 448 13.93 11.31 12.38
CA SER A 448 14.15 12.11 13.59
C SER A 448 14.43 11.21 14.80
N LEU A 449 15.58 11.37 15.46
CA LEU A 449 15.89 10.66 16.72
C LEU A 449 15.13 11.22 17.93
N ALA A 450 14.66 12.47 17.83
CA ALA A 450 13.94 13.19 18.87
C ALA A 450 12.42 13.10 18.71
N GLU A 451 11.93 12.18 17.87
CA GLU A 451 10.50 11.96 17.66
C GLU A 451 9.77 11.65 18.98
N LYS A 452 8.54 12.17 19.12
CA LYS A 452 7.70 11.83 20.27
C LYS A 452 7.04 10.48 20.03
N THR A 453 7.28 9.53 20.93
CA THR A 453 6.66 8.20 20.86
C THR A 453 5.15 8.30 21.06
N VAL A 454 4.38 7.75 20.12
CA VAL A 454 2.95 7.55 20.26
C VAL A 454 2.73 6.16 20.87
N VAL A 455 2.12 6.12 22.05
CA VAL A 455 1.81 4.87 22.77
C VAL A 455 0.33 4.53 22.56
N ARG A 456 0.06 3.26 22.29
CA ARG A 456 -1.29 2.71 22.09
C ARG A 456 -1.48 1.46 22.92
N GLU A 457 -2.73 1.17 23.21
CA GLU A 457 -3.10 -0.14 23.73
C GLU A 457 -2.73 -1.21 22.68
N PRO A 458 -2.05 -2.30 23.06
CA PRO A 458 -1.74 -3.38 22.15
C PRO A 458 -3.02 -3.98 21.53
N ALA A 459 -3.04 -4.07 20.20
CA ALA A 459 -4.02 -4.84 19.47
C ALA A 459 -3.81 -6.35 19.72
N PRO A 460 -4.86 -7.19 19.55
CA PRO A 460 -4.70 -8.64 19.49
C PRO A 460 -3.62 -9.06 18.49
N ALA A 461 -2.95 -10.18 18.77
CA ALA A 461 -1.97 -10.72 17.84
C ALA A 461 -2.66 -11.03 16.50
N PRO A 462 -2.06 -10.65 15.36
CA PRO A 462 -2.62 -11.00 14.06
C PRO A 462 -2.63 -12.52 13.88
N LEU A 463 -3.60 -13.00 13.10
CA LEU A 463 -3.64 -14.39 12.65
C LEU A 463 -2.31 -14.76 11.95
N SER A 464 -1.86 -15.99 12.17
CA SER A 464 -0.56 -16.50 11.71
C SER A 464 -0.67 -17.98 11.30
N GLY A 465 0.39 -18.52 10.68
CA GLY A 465 0.45 -19.89 10.14
C GLY A 465 0.34 -19.94 8.61
N GLY A 466 -0.36 -18.97 8.01
CA GLY A 466 -0.48 -18.79 6.57
C GLY A 466 0.63 -17.91 5.99
N LEU A 467 0.27 -17.08 5.02
CA LEU A 467 1.15 -16.12 4.38
C LEU A 467 1.75 -15.14 5.41
N PRO A 468 3.01 -14.70 5.23
CA PRO A 468 3.64 -13.77 6.16
C PRO A 468 2.95 -12.39 6.11
N ARG A 469 3.23 -11.56 7.12
CA ARG A 469 2.88 -10.13 7.12
C ARG A 469 4.17 -9.34 7.13
N VAL A 470 4.29 -8.38 6.22
CA VAL A 470 5.50 -7.56 6.06
C VAL A 470 5.19 -6.07 6.12
N ARG A 471 6.17 -5.27 6.52
CA ARG A 471 6.10 -3.80 6.47
C ARG A 471 7.36 -3.22 5.86
N ARG A 472 7.22 -2.10 5.14
CA ARG A 472 8.34 -1.47 4.42
C ARG A 472 9.46 -0.97 5.33
N ASP A 473 9.16 -0.69 6.59
CA ASP A 473 10.10 -0.11 7.55
C ASP A 473 10.71 -1.11 8.54
N GLU A 474 10.31 -2.38 8.50
CA GLU A 474 10.65 -3.39 9.51
C GLU A 474 12.16 -3.52 9.79
N ALA A 475 12.99 -3.51 8.74
CA ALA A 475 14.44 -3.60 8.89
C ALA A 475 15.03 -2.38 9.62
N PHE A 476 14.57 -1.17 9.28
CA PHE A 476 15.03 0.06 9.94
C PHE A 476 14.47 0.18 11.36
N GLU A 477 13.25 -0.28 11.59
CA GLU A 477 12.67 -0.34 12.93
C GLU A 477 13.46 -1.24 13.87
N ALA A 478 13.91 -2.41 13.39
CA ALA A 478 14.75 -3.32 14.16
C ALA A 478 16.06 -2.64 14.58
N LEU A 479 16.72 -1.91 13.67
CA LEU A 479 17.92 -1.13 13.98
C LEU A 479 17.64 -0.07 15.06
N ARG A 480 16.55 0.69 14.88
CA ARG A 480 16.13 1.72 15.84
C ARG A 480 15.78 1.13 17.21
N ALA A 481 15.17 -0.06 17.25
CA ALA A 481 14.85 -0.75 18.50
C ALA A 481 16.10 -1.14 19.30
N ARG A 482 17.16 -1.61 18.62
CA ARG A 482 18.47 -1.90 19.25
C ARG A 482 19.06 -0.62 19.86
N SER A 483 19.05 0.48 19.12
CA SER A 483 19.50 1.79 19.64
C SER A 483 18.65 2.29 20.82
N ASP A 484 17.34 2.12 20.78
CA ASP A 484 16.45 2.52 21.88
C ASP A 484 16.70 1.67 23.15
N ALA A 485 16.94 0.36 22.99
CA ALA A 485 17.32 -0.52 24.10
C ALA A 485 18.69 -0.13 24.69
N HIS A 486 19.65 0.26 23.83
CA HIS A 486 20.93 0.80 24.28
C HIS A 486 20.75 2.11 25.07
N LEU A 487 19.97 3.06 24.55
CA LEU A 487 19.65 4.31 25.24
C LEU A 487 19.02 4.05 26.62
N ALA A 488 18.10 3.09 26.72
CA ALA A 488 17.46 2.74 27.98
C ALA A 488 18.43 2.14 29.01
N THR A 489 19.50 1.47 28.56
CA THR A 489 20.47 0.78 29.44
C THR A 489 21.67 1.65 29.80
N THR A 490 22.17 2.48 28.88
CA THR A 490 23.40 3.27 29.06
C THR A 490 23.13 4.76 29.31
N GLY A 491 21.92 5.25 29.02
CA GLY A 491 21.55 6.66 29.13
C GLY A 491 21.98 7.53 27.94
N ALA A 492 22.63 6.95 26.93
CA ALA A 492 23.02 7.64 25.70
C ALA A 492 22.77 6.77 24.46
N ARG A 493 22.57 7.38 23.29
CA ARG A 493 22.50 6.63 22.02
C ARG A 493 23.90 6.22 21.58
N PRO A 494 24.04 5.17 20.75
CA PRO A 494 25.28 4.94 20.02
C PRO A 494 25.63 6.17 19.17
N ARG A 495 26.91 6.55 19.12
CA ARG A 495 27.38 7.78 18.48
C ARG A 495 28.37 7.51 17.36
N VAL A 496 28.30 8.33 16.32
CA VAL A 496 29.29 8.40 15.24
C VAL A 496 29.74 9.85 15.07
N TYR A 497 31.05 10.07 15.01
CA TYR A 497 31.60 11.41 14.80
C TYR A 497 31.67 11.72 13.30
N LEU A 498 31.09 12.82 12.85
CA LEU A 498 31.15 13.26 11.45
C LEU A 498 32.27 14.27 11.29
N ALA A 499 33.41 13.82 10.76
CA ALA A 499 34.57 14.66 10.51
C ALA A 499 34.38 15.47 9.22
N ALA A 500 33.93 16.71 9.36
CA ALA A 500 33.79 17.66 8.27
C ALA A 500 35.15 18.21 7.81
N LEU A 501 35.53 17.96 6.55
CA LEU A 501 36.81 18.43 5.99
C LEU A 501 36.63 19.62 5.07
N GLY A 502 37.57 20.55 5.09
CA GLY A 502 37.52 21.77 4.29
C GLY A 502 36.35 22.70 4.63
N PRO A 503 36.05 23.68 3.74
CA PRO A 503 35.00 24.67 3.98
C PRO A 503 33.59 24.06 3.93
N ALA A 504 32.61 24.75 4.53
CA ALA A 504 31.21 24.31 4.55
C ALA A 504 30.63 23.93 3.17
N ALA A 505 31.02 24.64 2.12
CA ALA A 505 30.61 24.35 0.76
C ALA A 505 31.07 22.96 0.25
N ALA A 506 32.16 22.42 0.79
CA ALA A 506 32.68 21.10 0.44
C ALA A 506 32.00 19.98 1.25
N HIS A 507 31.76 20.17 2.55
CA HIS A 507 31.32 19.08 3.43
C HIS A 507 29.82 19.01 3.73
N THR A 508 29.06 20.11 3.62
CA THR A 508 27.66 20.15 4.08
C THR A 508 26.78 19.05 3.48
N ALA A 509 26.93 18.77 2.18
CA ALA A 509 26.15 17.74 1.50
C ALA A 509 26.46 16.32 2.00
N ARG A 510 27.74 16.01 2.27
CA ARG A 510 28.16 14.70 2.79
C ARG A 510 27.85 14.54 4.27
N VAL A 511 28.00 15.59 5.07
CA VAL A 511 27.57 15.61 6.47
C VAL A 511 26.07 15.33 6.55
N GLY A 512 25.26 16.03 5.75
CA GLY A 512 23.81 15.81 5.71
C GLY A 512 23.43 14.39 5.29
N PHE A 513 24.09 13.84 4.26
CA PHE A 513 23.89 12.45 3.83
C PHE A 513 24.27 11.44 4.92
N ALA A 514 25.45 11.58 5.52
CA ALA A 514 25.94 10.66 6.55
C ALA A 514 25.06 10.74 7.81
N ALA A 515 24.71 11.95 8.27
CA ALA A 515 23.82 12.14 9.40
C ALA A 515 22.47 11.44 9.19
N ASN A 516 21.84 11.65 8.02
CA ASN A 516 20.57 11.01 7.67
C ASN A 516 20.68 9.48 7.68
N LEU A 517 21.74 8.92 7.07
CA LEU A 517 22.00 7.48 7.06
C LEU A 517 22.13 6.91 8.48
N PHE A 518 23.00 7.48 9.32
CA PHE A 518 23.25 6.96 10.66
C PHE A 518 22.03 7.11 11.59
N GLN A 519 21.29 8.22 11.46
CA GLN A 519 20.04 8.42 12.20
C GLN A 519 18.96 7.38 11.83
N ALA A 520 18.95 6.87 10.60
CA ALA A 520 18.03 5.80 10.19
C ALA A 520 18.28 4.51 11.00
N GLY A 521 19.52 4.26 11.43
CA GLY A 521 19.89 3.15 12.31
C GLY A 521 19.78 3.47 13.80
N GLY A 522 19.35 4.68 14.18
CA GLY A 522 19.31 5.10 15.58
C GLY A 522 20.64 5.59 16.14
N ILE A 523 21.64 5.80 15.29
CA ILE A 523 22.97 6.25 15.69
C ILE A 523 22.99 7.78 15.66
N GLU A 524 23.41 8.39 16.75
CA GLU A 524 23.52 9.84 16.93
C GLU A 524 24.77 10.37 16.20
N PRO A 525 24.60 11.17 15.12
CA PRO A 525 25.74 11.85 14.50
C PRO A 525 26.17 13.05 15.35
N VAL A 526 27.46 13.13 15.65
CA VAL A 526 28.07 14.26 16.38
C VAL A 526 29.00 15.01 15.43
N THR A 527 28.78 16.31 15.26
CA THR A 527 29.56 17.18 14.36
C THR A 527 30.39 18.23 15.10
N ASP A 528 30.11 18.45 16.38
CA ASP A 528 30.75 19.49 17.19
C ASP A 528 31.92 18.93 18.00
N GLY A 529 32.93 19.76 18.26
CA GLY A 529 34.10 19.39 19.07
C GLY A 529 35.11 18.49 18.34
N THR A 530 36.00 17.87 19.09
CA THR A 530 36.94 16.85 18.57
C THR A 530 36.36 15.43 18.65
N PHE A 531 37.02 14.47 18.00
CA PHE A 531 36.62 13.06 18.07
C PHE A 531 36.58 12.55 19.52
N GLU A 532 37.57 12.90 20.33
CA GLU A 532 37.68 12.50 21.72
C GLU A 532 36.57 13.11 22.59
N GLU A 533 36.20 14.37 22.33
CA GLU A 533 35.10 15.06 23.03
C GLU A 533 33.73 14.49 22.66
N SER A 534 33.58 13.95 21.45
CA SER A 534 32.31 13.41 20.95
C SER A 534 31.82 12.19 21.73
N GLY A 535 32.74 11.42 22.33
CA GLY A 535 32.47 10.13 22.94
C GLY A 535 32.08 9.03 21.94
N ALA A 536 32.24 9.27 20.63
CA ALA A 536 32.04 8.27 19.60
C ALA A 536 33.22 7.28 19.53
N ARG A 537 32.95 6.06 19.08
CA ARG A 537 34.00 5.05 18.78
C ARG A 537 34.32 4.92 17.30
N GLU A 538 33.38 5.32 16.47
CA GLU A 538 33.51 5.29 15.01
C GLU A 538 33.38 6.72 14.45
N ALA A 539 34.09 6.99 13.36
CA ALA A 539 34.11 8.30 12.72
C ALA A 539 33.81 8.20 11.21
N CYS A 540 33.21 9.23 10.62
CA CYS A 540 32.89 9.29 9.19
C CYS A 540 33.43 10.58 8.57
N LEU A 541 34.37 10.44 7.63
CA LEU A 541 34.90 11.55 6.84
C LEU A 541 33.84 12.06 5.88
N CYS A 542 33.62 13.38 5.89
CA CYS A 542 32.59 14.05 5.09
C CYS A 542 33.19 15.26 4.37
N SER A 543 33.36 15.18 3.05
CA SER A 543 33.80 16.29 2.18
C SER A 543 33.56 16.00 0.69
N SER A 544 34.05 16.88 -0.18
CA SER A 544 34.05 16.66 -1.63
C SER A 544 35.14 15.66 -2.02
N ASP A 545 34.97 15.03 -3.19
CA ASP A 545 35.93 14.06 -3.72
C ASP A 545 37.34 14.69 -3.88
N THR A 546 37.40 15.97 -4.27
CA THR A 546 38.66 16.73 -4.38
C THR A 546 39.36 16.89 -3.03
N VAL A 547 38.64 17.20 -1.95
CA VAL A 547 39.25 17.35 -0.62
C VAL A 547 39.69 16.00 -0.08
N TYR A 548 39.00 14.91 -0.41
CA TYR A 548 39.43 13.57 0.01
C TYR A 548 40.79 13.18 -0.59
N GLU A 549 41.08 13.56 -1.83
CA GLU A 549 42.40 13.32 -2.46
C GLU A 549 43.56 13.95 -1.68
N GLU A 550 43.31 15.07 -1.00
CA GLU A 550 44.34 15.82 -0.26
C GLU A 550 44.39 15.43 1.22
N GLU A 551 43.23 15.24 1.87
CA GLU A 551 43.13 15.22 3.33
C GLU A 551 42.65 13.88 3.93
N ALA A 552 42.06 12.97 3.13
CA ALA A 552 41.39 11.79 3.69
C ALA A 552 42.34 10.85 4.45
N GLU A 553 43.49 10.51 3.89
CA GLU A 553 44.44 9.56 4.52
C GLU A 553 45.07 10.13 5.80
N ALA A 554 45.41 11.42 5.78
CA ALA A 554 45.97 12.10 6.94
C ALA A 554 44.94 12.16 8.08
N THR A 555 43.69 12.50 7.76
CA THR A 555 42.61 12.56 8.75
C THR A 555 42.25 11.18 9.28
N ALA A 556 42.14 10.17 8.40
CA ALA A 556 41.86 8.79 8.81
C ALA A 556 42.91 8.29 9.80
N ARG A 557 44.20 8.55 9.52
CA ARG A 557 45.30 8.21 10.43
C ARG A 557 45.20 8.94 11.77
N ALA A 558 44.92 10.24 11.76
CA ALA A 558 44.75 11.01 12.99
C ALA A 558 43.59 10.48 13.85
N LEU A 559 42.45 10.12 13.24
CA LEU A 559 41.32 9.51 13.94
C LEU A 559 41.68 8.14 14.53
N ARG A 560 42.44 7.32 13.80
CA ARG A 560 42.95 6.03 14.31
C ARG A 560 43.88 6.23 15.50
N GLU A 561 44.79 7.19 15.43
CA GLU A 561 45.69 7.55 16.54
C GLU A 561 44.92 8.09 17.75
N ALA A 562 43.81 8.80 17.52
CA ALA A 562 42.86 9.27 18.54
C ALA A 562 41.96 8.16 19.12
N GLY A 563 42.04 6.93 18.60
CA GLY A 563 41.33 5.77 19.14
C GLY A 563 40.05 5.38 18.40
N ALA A 564 39.85 5.81 17.15
CA ALA A 564 38.73 5.35 16.33
C ALA A 564 38.86 3.85 15.98
N ASP A 565 37.83 3.07 16.34
CA ASP A 565 37.73 1.64 16.04
C ASP A 565 37.47 1.40 14.54
N GLN A 566 36.77 2.34 13.90
CA GLN A 566 36.42 2.34 12.48
C GLN A 566 36.36 3.75 11.91
N VAL A 567 36.81 3.90 10.67
CA VAL A 567 36.75 5.15 9.90
C VAL A 567 35.99 4.90 8.59
N PHE A 568 34.81 5.50 8.49
CA PHE A 568 34.03 5.56 7.26
C PHE A 568 34.42 6.74 6.38
N LEU A 569 34.09 6.66 5.10
CA LEU A 569 34.11 7.79 4.18
C LEU A 569 32.75 7.94 3.46
N ALA A 570 32.18 9.14 3.50
CA ALA A 570 30.95 9.48 2.80
C ALA A 570 31.22 9.84 1.33
N GLY A 571 31.21 8.84 0.46
CA GLY A 571 31.61 8.94 -0.94
C GLY A 571 31.68 7.58 -1.62
N ARG A 572 31.88 7.57 -2.94
CA ARG A 572 32.05 6.32 -3.69
C ARG A 572 33.34 5.61 -3.24
N PRO A 573 33.42 4.27 -3.37
CA PRO A 573 34.63 3.53 -3.03
C PRO A 573 35.87 4.07 -3.76
N GLY A 574 36.93 4.30 -3.00
CA GLY A 574 38.23 4.75 -3.47
C GLY A 574 39.35 3.96 -2.80
N THR A 575 40.60 4.41 -2.97
CA THR A 575 41.77 3.83 -2.30
C THR A 575 42.40 4.88 -1.41
N TYR A 576 41.91 4.99 -0.17
CA TYR A 576 42.48 5.89 0.85
C TYR A 576 42.97 5.03 2.02
N ALA A 577 44.26 5.09 2.33
CA ALA A 577 44.83 4.36 3.46
C ALA A 577 44.17 4.77 4.78
N GLY A 578 43.75 3.78 5.57
CA GLY A 578 43.13 3.98 6.89
C GLY A 578 41.61 4.19 6.86
N VAL A 579 40.97 4.23 5.69
CA VAL A 579 39.50 4.18 5.53
C VAL A 579 39.06 2.72 5.43
N ASP A 580 38.10 2.32 6.25
CA ASP A 580 37.66 0.93 6.36
C ASP A 580 36.40 0.62 5.56
N THR A 581 35.48 1.58 5.46
CA THR A 581 34.16 1.38 4.84
C THR A 581 33.69 2.65 4.15
N TYR A 582 32.97 2.49 3.04
CA TYR A 582 32.43 3.59 2.25
C TYR A 582 30.91 3.62 2.35
N VAL A 583 30.34 4.81 2.55
CA VAL A 583 28.90 5.05 2.56
C VAL A 583 28.53 6.00 1.43
N PHE A 584 27.61 5.59 0.56
CA PHE A 584 27.21 6.35 -0.63
C PHE A 584 25.75 6.10 -1.00
N ALA A 585 25.18 6.97 -1.82
CA ALA A 585 23.81 6.78 -2.30
C ALA A 585 23.69 5.45 -3.09
N GLY A 586 22.78 4.58 -2.65
CA GLY A 586 22.57 3.25 -3.22
C GLY A 586 23.39 2.12 -2.57
N CYS A 587 24.22 2.39 -1.55
CA CYS A 587 24.77 1.33 -0.70
C CYS A 587 23.64 0.66 0.11
N ASP A 588 23.86 -0.58 0.55
CA ASP A 588 22.94 -1.28 1.45
C ASP A 588 23.01 -0.66 2.85
N ALA A 589 22.10 0.28 3.12
CA ALA A 589 22.07 1.03 4.36
C ALA A 589 21.79 0.11 5.55
N VAL A 590 20.92 -0.89 5.39
CA VAL A 590 20.57 -1.83 6.48
C VAL A 590 21.80 -2.65 6.86
N ALA A 591 22.55 -3.18 5.90
CA ALA A 591 23.77 -3.93 6.16
C ALA A 591 24.84 -3.06 6.85
N VAL A 592 25.06 -1.83 6.35
CA VAL A 592 26.02 -0.88 6.95
C VAL A 592 25.65 -0.58 8.40
N LEU A 593 24.39 -0.25 8.67
CA LEU A 593 23.93 0.13 10.00
C LEU A 593 23.91 -1.05 10.97
N THR A 594 23.54 -2.25 10.49
CA THR A 594 23.61 -3.49 11.28
C THR A 594 25.05 -3.73 11.75
N ALA A 595 26.01 -3.74 10.81
CA ALA A 595 27.41 -3.97 11.13
C ALA A 595 28.00 -2.89 12.05
N THR A 596 27.52 -1.65 11.93
CA THR A 596 27.92 -0.54 12.80
C THR A 596 27.43 -0.76 14.24
N LEU A 597 26.15 -1.09 14.42
CA LEU A 597 25.59 -1.39 15.75
C LEU A 597 26.24 -2.62 16.39
N ASP A 598 26.55 -3.66 15.60
CA ASP A 598 27.23 -4.87 16.08
C ASP A 598 28.62 -4.55 16.66
N ARG A 599 29.42 -3.74 15.96
CA ARG A 599 30.75 -3.31 16.43
C ARG A 599 30.68 -2.43 17.67
N MET A 600 29.64 -1.60 17.78
CA MET A 600 29.38 -0.80 18.98
C MET A 600 28.88 -1.63 20.16
N GLY A 601 28.61 -2.94 19.98
CA GLY A 601 28.09 -3.82 21.03
C GLY A 601 26.63 -3.52 21.40
N VAL A 602 25.86 -2.97 20.46
CA VAL A 602 24.45 -2.61 20.63
C VAL A 602 23.60 -3.80 20.20
N SER A 603 23.12 -4.61 21.15
CA SER A 603 22.32 -5.82 20.87
C SER A 603 20.89 -5.53 20.48
#